data_AF-A0A940Z9M9-F1
#
_entry.id   AF-A0A940Z9M9-F1
#
_cell.length_a   1.000
_cell.length_b   1.000
_cell.length_c   1.000
_cell.angle_alpha   90.00
_cell.angle_beta   90.00
_cell.angle_gamma   90.00
#
_symmetry.space_group_name_H-M   'P 1'
#
loop_
_entity.id
_entity.type
_entity.pdbx_description
1 polymer ?
#
loop_
_entity_poly.entity_id
_entity_poly.type
_entity_poly.pdbx_seq_one_letter_code
_entity_poly.pdbx_strand_id
1 'polypeptide(L)' 'MKLRKVEQESEQVKAASEKIKKENERLKKEIKLLQDDKKYLEKVAREELGMTSKDEIIFKKKPDAGKEKNNVGG' A
#
# COMPACT_ATOMS: atom_id res chain seq x y z
N MET A 1 22.20 -28.30 -27.58
CA MET A 1 21.16 -27.42 -27.00
C MET A 1 21.61 -26.54 -25.83
N LYS A 2 22.87 -26.59 -25.35
CA LYS A 2 23.31 -25.79 -24.17
C LYS A 2 23.31 -24.27 -24.40
N LEU A 3 23.63 -23.81 -25.61
CA LEU A 3 23.74 -22.38 -25.92
C LEU A 3 22.42 -21.62 -25.74
N ARG A 4 21.32 -22.14 -26.32
CA ARG A 4 19.98 -21.55 -26.20
C ARG A 4 19.50 -21.42 -24.75
N LYS A 5 19.83 -22.40 -23.91
CA LYS A 5 19.45 -22.40 -22.49
C LYS A 5 20.16 -21.26 -21.73
N VAL A 6 21.46 -21.07 -21.99
CA VAL A 6 22.26 -20.00 -21.37
C VAL A 6 21.79 -18.62 -21.85
N GLU A 7 21.45 -18.48 -23.13
CA GLU A 7 20.88 -17.24 -23.67
C GLU A 7 19.56 -16.89 -22.98
N GLN A 8 18.65 -17.86 -22.84
CA GLN A 8 17.36 -17.66 -22.18
C GLN A 8 17.50 -17.30 -20.70
N GLU A 9 18.42 -17.95 -19.97
CA GLU A 9 18.70 -17.62 -18.57
C GLU A 9 19.29 -16.20 -18.44
N SER A 10 20.17 -15.79 -19.37
CA SER A 10 20.73 -14.44 -19.41
C SER A 10 19.65 -13.37 -19.65
N GLU A 11 18.72 -13.62 -20.57
CA GLU A 11 17.58 -12.73 -20.81
C GLU A 11 16.67 -12.60 -19.59
N GLN A 12 16.37 -13.72 -18.92
CA GLN A 12 15.56 -13.71 -17.70
C GLN A 12 16.22 -12.91 -16.58
N VAL A 13 17.53 -13.09 -16.37
CA VAL A 13 18.29 -12.35 -15.36
C VAL A 13 18.34 -10.85 -15.69
N LYS A 14 18.51 -10.49 -16.97
CA LYS A 14 18.45 -9.08 -17.41
C LYS A 14 17.09 -8.47 -17.15
N ALA A 15 16.01 -9.15 -17.54
CA ALA A 15 14.65 -8.67 -17.32
C ALA A 15 14.32 -8.49 -15.83
N ALA A 16 14.73 -9.45 -14.99
CA ALA A 16 14.58 -9.35 -13.54
C ALA A 16 15.37 -8.17 -12.97
N SER A 17 16.62 -7.99 -13.43
CA SER A 17 17.47 -6.87 -13.02
C SER A 17 16.87 -5.52 -13.38
N GLU A 18 16.30 -5.38 -14.58
CA GLU A 18 15.62 -4.16 -15.00
C GLU A 18 14.36 -3.88 -14.18
N LYS A 19 13.58 -4.91 -13.87
CA LYS A 19 12.40 -4.78 -13.00
C LYS A 19 12.80 -4.29 -11.61
N ILE A 20 13.84 -4.88 -11.02
CA ILE A 20 14.35 -4.47 -9.70
C ILE A 20 14.87 -3.04 -9.74
N LYS A 21 15.60 -2.64 -10.79
CA LYS A 21 16.07 -1.25 -10.94
C LYS A 21 14.92 -0.26 -11.01
N LYS A 22 13.88 -0.55 -11.80
CA LYS A 22 12.69 0.31 -11.90
C LYS A 22 11.98 0.45 -10.56
N GLU A 23 11.84 -0.66 -9.84
CA GLU A 23 11.21 -0.65 -8.52
C GLU A 23 12.04 0.13 -7.50
N ASN A 24 13.36 -0.03 -7.53
CA ASN A 24 14.28 0.71 -6.67
C ASN A 24 14.16 2.23 -6.91
N GLU A 25 14.11 2.67 -8.17
CA GLU A 25 13.90 4.08 -8.50
C GLU A 25 12.53 4.60 -8.08
N ARG A 26 11.48 3.78 -8.18
CA ARG A 26 10.15 4.12 -7.66
C ARG A 26 10.19 4.32 -6.14
N LEU A 27 10.79 3.38 -5.41
CA LEU A 27 10.91 3.42 -3.96
C LEU A 27 11.75 4.60 -3.48
N LYS A 28 12.83 4.96 -4.17
CA LYS A 28 13.62 6.17 -3.85
C LYS A 28 12.78 7.45 -3.96
N LYS A 29 11.96 7.56 -5.01
CA LYS A 29 11.05 8.71 -5.17
C LYS A 29 10.02 8.74 -4.06
N GLU A 30 9.45 7.58 -3.73
CA GLU A 30 8.48 7.42 -2.63
C GLU A 30 9.08 7.88 -1.30
N ILE A 31 10.29 7.40 -0.96
CA ILE A 31 11.02 7.82 0.24
C ILE A 31 11.21 9.33 0.26
N LYS A 32 11.62 9.94 -0.86
CA LYS A 32 11.80 11.38 -0.95
C LYS A 32 10.50 12.15 -0.71
N LEU A 33 9.39 11.70 -1.28
CA LEU A 33 8.08 12.33 -1.06
C LEU A 33 7.65 12.23 0.40
N LEU A 34 7.84 11.07 1.04
CA LEU A 34 7.54 10.88 2.45
C LEU A 34 8.42 11.74 3.38
N GLN A 35 9.66 12.01 2.98
CA GLN A 35 10.60 12.83 3.75
C GLN A 35 10.38 14.34 3.59
N ASP A 36 10.21 14.79 2.35
CA ASP A 36 10.22 16.21 2.00
C ASP A 36 8.81 16.83 1.94
N ASP A 37 7.77 16.02 1.68
CA ASP A 37 6.38 16.49 1.58
C ASP A 37 5.54 16.01 2.76
N LYS A 38 5.37 16.92 3.72
CA LYS A 38 4.57 16.70 4.92
C LYS A 38 3.11 16.36 4.62
N LYS A 39 2.51 16.93 3.57
CA LYS A 39 1.12 16.65 3.19
C LYS A 39 1.00 15.25 2.60
N TYR A 40 1.98 14.84 1.79
CA TYR A 40 2.04 13.49 1.26
C TYR A 40 2.17 12.45 2.38
N LEU A 41 3.07 12.69 3.34
CA LEU A 41 3.22 11.84 4.51
C LEU A 41 1.93 11.71 5.34
N GLU A 42 1.24 12.82 5.61
CA GLU A 42 -0.05 12.80 6.32
C GLU A 42 -1.13 12.04 5.54
N LYS A 43 -1.17 12.18 4.21
CA LYS A 43 -2.09 11.43 3.36
C LYS A 43 -1.85 9.93 3.48
N VAL A 44 -0.60 9.48 3.34
CA VAL A 44 -0.24 8.05 3.47
C VAL A 44 -0.57 7.53 4.88
N ALA A 45 -0.26 8.30 5.93
CA ALA A 45 -0.57 7.92 7.31
C ALA A 45 -2.07 7.73 7.54
N ARG A 46 -2.92 8.57 6.93
CA ARG A 46 -4.38 8.47 7.06
C ARG A 46 -4.97 7.35 6.22
N GLU A 47 -4.57 7.26 4.95
CA GLU A 47 -5.18 6.35 3.98
C GLU A 47 -4.69 4.92 4.13
N GLU A 48 -3.39 4.71 4.34
CA GLU A 48 -2.80 3.38 4.38
C GLU A 48 -2.67 2.83 5.81
N LEU A 49 -2.36 3.69 6.78
CA LEU A 49 -2.10 3.28 8.16
C LEU A 49 -3.29 3.55 9.10
N GLY A 50 -4.34 4.25 8.63
CA GLY A 50 -5.50 4.61 9.45
C GLY A 50 -5.16 5.52 10.63
N MET A 51 -4.00 6.19 10.58
CA MET A 51 -3.52 7.06 11.65
C MET A 51 -4.20 8.42 11.57
N THR A 52 -4.49 9.00 12.73
CA THR A 52 -5.05 10.36 12.87
C THR A 52 -4.20 11.17 13.84
N SER A 53 -4.25 12.48 13.72
CA SER A 53 -3.49 13.35 14.62
C SER A 53 -4.08 13.28 16.03
N LYS A 54 -3.23 13.37 17.06
CA LYS A 54 -3.67 13.31 18.47
C LYS A 54 -4.71 14.37 18.83
N ASP A 55 -4.68 15.51 18.14
CA ASP A 55 -5.57 16.65 18.37
C ASP A 55 -6.80 16.65 17.45
N GLU A 56 -7.05 15.57 16.71
CA GLU A 56 -8.13 15.48 15.74
C GLU A 56 -9.36 14.75 16.31
N ILE A 57 -10.53 15.40 16.23
CA ILE A 57 -11.81 14.83 16.68
C ILE A 57 -12.44 14.05 15.52
N ILE A 58 -12.42 12.72 15.60
CA ILE A 58 -13.08 11.85 14.62
C ILE A 58 -14.58 11.78 14.93
N PHE A 59 -15.41 12.39 14.08
CA PHE A 59 -16.86 12.19 14.14
C PHE A 59 -17.24 10.82 13.57
N LYS A 60 -17.42 9.82 14.43
CA LYS A 60 -18.12 8.59 14.06
C LYS A 60 -19.63 8.80 14.13
N LYS A 61 -20.32 8.63 13.00
CA LYS A 61 -21.79 8.49 12.99
C LYS A 61 -22.16 7.32 13.91
N LYS A 62 -23.04 7.53 14.88
CA LYS A 62 -23.58 6.42 15.68
C LYS A 62 -24.20 5.41 14.72
N PRO A 63 -23.97 4.10 14.89
CA PRO A 63 -24.76 3.12 14.15
C PRO A 63 -26.22 3.36 14.50
N ASP A 64 -27.06 3.47 13.48
CA ASP A 64 -28.49 3.65 13.67
C ASP A 64 -29.01 2.47 14.51
N ALA A 65 -29.39 2.77 15.75
CA ALA A 65 -29.99 1.80 16.65
C ALA A 65 -31.36 1.43 16.11
N GLY A 66 -31.42 0.37 15.30
CA GLY A 66 -32.66 -0.23 14.83
C GLY A 66 -32.47 -1.00 13.54
N LYS A 67 -32.24 -2.31 13.65
CA LYS A 67 -33.30 -3.34 13.60
C LYS A 67 -32.65 -4.69 13.90
N GLU A 68 -32.50 -5.01 15.18
CA GLU A 68 -32.18 -6.36 15.62
C GLU A 68 -33.43 -7.23 15.46
N LYS A 69 -33.25 -8.41 14.87
CA LYS A 69 -34.30 -9.32 14.44
C LYS A 69 -34.90 -10.02 15.66
N ASN A 70 -36.21 -9.87 15.88
CA ASN A 70 -36.94 -10.73 16.81
C ASN A 70 -37.16 -12.10 16.15
N ASN A 71 -36.44 -13.11 16.62
CA ASN A 71 -36.88 -14.50 16.52
C ASN A 71 -36.81 -15.09 17.93
N VAL A 72 -37.96 -15.12 18.61
CA VAL A 72 -38.11 -15.80 19.90
C VAL A 72 -38.85 -17.10 19.62
N GLY A 73 -38.16 -18.22 19.81
CA GLY A 73 -38.77 -19.54 19.90
C GLY A 73 -39.46 -19.69 21.25
N GLY A 74 -40.70 -20.18 21.20
CA GLY A 74 -41.53 -20.62 22.31
C GLY A 74 -42.73 -21.34 21.72
#